data_AF-A0A4W3GZ89-F1
#
_entry.id   AF-A0A4W3GZ89-F1
#
_cell.length_a   1.000
_cell.length_b   1.000
_cell.length_c   1.000
_cell.angle_alpha   90.00
_cell.angle_beta   90.00
_cell.angle_gamma   90.00
#
_symmetry.space_group_name_H-M   'P 1'
#
loop_
_entity.id
_entity.type
_entity.pdbx_description
1 polymer ?
#
loop_
_entity_poly.entity_id
_entity_poly.type
_entity_poly.pdbx_seq_one_letter_code
_entity_poly.pdbx_strand_id
1 'polypeptide(L)'
;AMAVAIQESAPRMFPELSAEEEAPELTELESLCMNCYSNGVTRLLLTKIPFFKEIIVSSFMCDHCGWSNSEVQSAGRIQEQGVRYTLRVSSMQDMNREVVKADSATTRIPELDFEIPAFTQKGALSTLEGLIDRTITGLEQEQPVRKATDPTLAAKIDEFIEKMKKLKDVETPFTLVGACPPPPHRLSEVVPRFSPEPAPPFP
;
A
#
# COMPACT_ATOMS: atom_id res chain seq x y z
N ALA A 1 39.14 -24.93 -36.65
CA ALA A 1 38.71 -23.56 -36.99
C ALA A 1 37.39 -23.28 -36.28
N MET A 2 37.50 -22.35 -35.33
CA MET A 2 36.50 -21.62 -34.54
C MET A 2 35.01 -21.86 -34.83
N ALA A 3 34.32 -22.41 -33.83
CA ALA A 3 32.88 -22.19 -33.64
C ALA A 3 32.67 -20.76 -33.12
N VAL A 4 31.89 -19.97 -33.84
CA VAL A 4 31.47 -18.63 -33.41
C VAL A 4 30.34 -18.82 -32.40
N ALA A 5 30.60 -18.44 -31.14
CA ALA A 5 29.58 -18.37 -30.10
C ALA A 5 28.73 -17.11 -30.35
N ILE A 6 27.44 -17.29 -30.60
CA ILE A 6 26.46 -16.21 -30.58
C ILE A 6 26.15 -15.96 -29.10
N GLN A 7 26.69 -14.86 -28.55
CA GLN A 7 26.28 -14.34 -27.25
C GLN A 7 25.06 -13.45 -27.47
N GLU A 8 23.88 -13.96 -27.16
CA GLU A 8 22.63 -13.19 -27.13
C GLU A 8 22.38 -12.78 -25.68
N SER A 9 23.06 -11.72 -25.22
CA SER A 9 22.80 -11.11 -23.92
C SER A 9 21.65 -10.12 -24.03
N ALA A 10 20.42 -10.60 -23.80
CA ALA A 10 19.27 -9.73 -23.66
C ALA A 10 19.50 -8.72 -22.50
N PRO A 11 19.26 -7.41 -22.70
CA PRO A 11 19.37 -6.43 -21.63
C PRO A 11 18.35 -6.77 -20.52
N ARG A 12 18.79 -6.74 -19.26
CA ARG A 12 17.90 -7.00 -18.11
C ARG A 12 16.94 -5.83 -17.98
N MET A 13 15.70 -6.01 -18.45
CA MET A 13 14.65 -4.98 -18.54
C MET A 13 14.23 -4.34 -17.20
N PHE A 14 14.61 -4.95 -16.07
CA PHE A 14 14.34 -4.46 -14.71
C PHE A 14 15.60 -4.56 -13.84
N PRO A 15 16.43 -3.51 -13.76
CA PRO A 15 17.55 -3.44 -12.82
C PRO A 15 17.08 -3.38 -11.36
N GLU A 16 17.91 -3.89 -10.44
CA GLU A 16 17.67 -3.79 -9.00
C GLU A 16 18.01 -2.37 -8.52
N LEU A 17 17.19 -1.80 -7.62
CA LEU A 17 17.49 -0.49 -7.03
C LEU A 17 18.59 -0.62 -5.97
N SER A 18 19.83 -0.32 -6.39
CA SER A 18 20.99 -0.23 -5.49
C SER A 18 21.40 1.23 -5.33
N ALA A 19 21.73 1.65 -4.11
CA ALA A 19 22.25 3.01 -3.85
C ALA A 19 23.69 3.23 -4.40
N GLU A 20 24.32 2.16 -4.89
CA GLU A 20 25.73 2.08 -5.27
C GLU A 20 25.94 1.88 -6.78
N GLU A 21 24.87 1.68 -7.57
CA GLU A 21 24.91 1.46 -9.02
C GLU A 21 24.54 2.70 -9.84
N GLU A 22 25.04 2.79 -11.07
CA GLU A 22 24.75 3.85 -12.04
C GLU A 22 23.24 4.05 -12.21
N ALA A 23 22.82 5.31 -12.35
CA ALA A 23 21.41 5.72 -12.35
C ALA A 23 20.55 4.80 -13.23
N PRO A 24 19.39 4.34 -12.73
CA PRO A 24 18.57 3.38 -13.46
C PRO A 24 18.14 3.95 -14.82
N GLU A 25 18.13 3.11 -15.85
CA GLU A 25 17.73 3.49 -17.21
C GLU A 25 16.30 4.05 -17.19
N LEU A 26 16.19 5.37 -17.30
CA LEU A 26 14.93 6.10 -17.42
C LEU A 26 14.46 6.04 -18.87
N THR A 27 13.31 5.43 -19.10
CA THR A 27 12.66 5.46 -20.43
C THR A 27 11.74 6.67 -20.49
N GLU A 28 12.03 7.62 -21.37
CA GLU A 28 11.17 8.79 -21.60
C GLU A 28 10.29 8.55 -22.85
N LEU A 29 9.00 8.85 -22.74
CA LEU A 29 8.05 8.79 -23.85
C LEU A 29 7.12 10.01 -23.86
N GLU A 30 6.69 10.42 -25.05
CA GLU A 30 5.67 11.45 -25.19
C GLU A 30 4.27 10.85 -24.99
N SER A 31 3.44 11.52 -24.18
CA SER A 31 2.08 11.08 -23.88
C SER A 31 1.11 12.25 -23.80
N LEU A 32 -0.15 11.99 -24.13
CA LEU A 32 -1.22 12.99 -24.10
C LEU A 32 -1.54 13.42 -22.66
N CYS A 33 -1.53 14.73 -22.40
CA CYS A 33 -1.99 15.31 -21.14
C CYS A 33 -3.51 15.25 -21.04
N MET A 34 -4.05 14.61 -20.00
CA MET A 34 -5.51 14.53 -19.80
C MET A 34 -6.15 15.85 -19.32
N ASN A 35 -5.34 16.85 -18.94
CA ASN A 35 -5.82 18.14 -18.45
C ASN A 35 -5.92 19.20 -19.57
N CYS A 36 -4.91 19.29 -20.43
CA CYS A 36 -4.85 20.29 -21.51
C CYS A 36 -4.86 19.69 -22.92
N TYR A 37 -4.93 18.36 -23.05
CA TYR A 37 -4.92 17.64 -24.32
C TYR A 37 -3.71 17.94 -25.23
N SER A 38 -2.65 18.52 -24.67
CA SER A 38 -1.36 18.71 -25.33
C SER A 38 -0.41 17.56 -24.96
N ASN A 39 0.67 17.36 -25.71
CA ASN A 39 1.66 16.35 -25.37
C ASN A 39 2.49 16.80 -24.15
N GLY A 40 2.74 15.87 -23.23
CA GLY A 40 3.73 16.00 -22.17
C GLY A 40 4.67 14.81 -22.20
N VAL A 41 5.57 14.75 -21.21
CA VAL A 41 6.59 13.71 -21.10
C VAL A 41 6.24 12.77 -19.96
N THR A 42 6.14 11.47 -20.24
CA THR A 42 6.12 10.41 -19.23
C THR A 42 7.50 9.80 -19.10
N ARG A 43 8.04 9.80 -17.89
CA ARG A 43 9.26 9.08 -17.51
C ARG A 43 8.88 7.77 -16.85
N LEU A 44 9.35 6.65 -17.39
CA LEU A 44 9.18 5.32 -16.83
C LEU A 44 10.50 4.87 -16.20
N LEU A 45 10.44 4.54 -14.93
CA LEU A 45 11.49 3.86 -14.20
C LEU A 45 11.04 2.42 -13.97
N LEU A 46 11.64 1.50 -14.74
CA LEU A 46 11.43 0.07 -14.60
C LEU A 46 12.44 -0.43 -13.59
N THR A 47 11.95 -0.99 -12.48
CA THR A 47 12.85 -1.45 -11.44
C THR A 47 12.28 -2.61 -10.65
N LYS A 48 13.18 -3.39 -10.05
CA LYS A 48 12.86 -4.45 -9.13
C LYS A 48 13.26 -4.02 -7.73
N ILE A 49 12.27 -3.91 -6.85
CA ILE A 49 12.49 -3.77 -5.41
C ILE A 49 12.51 -5.19 -4.82
N PRO A 50 13.45 -5.52 -3.92
CA PRO A 50 13.37 -6.75 -3.14
C PRO A 50 11.96 -6.94 -2.56
N PHE A 51 11.38 -8.13 -2.70
CA PHE A 51 10.00 -8.49 -2.29
C PHE A 51 8.85 -7.92 -3.15
N PHE A 52 9.03 -6.81 -3.87
CA PHE A 52 7.93 -6.13 -4.61
C PHE A 52 7.76 -6.58 -6.08
N LYS A 53 8.43 -7.68 -6.47
CA LYS A 53 8.58 -8.11 -7.88
C LYS A 53 9.07 -6.94 -8.77
N GLU A 54 8.72 -6.99 -10.05
CA GLU A 54 8.96 -5.93 -11.05
C GLU A 54 7.91 -4.82 -10.88
N ILE A 55 8.36 -3.59 -10.71
CA ILE A 55 7.53 -2.39 -10.63
C ILE A 55 7.90 -1.40 -11.74
N ILE A 56 6.91 -0.59 -12.14
CA ILE A 56 7.05 0.51 -13.08
C ILE A 56 6.59 1.77 -12.35
N VAL A 57 7.51 2.69 -12.13
CA VAL A 57 7.17 4.03 -11.65
C VAL A 57 7.03 4.93 -12.87
N SER A 58 5.83 5.43 -13.13
CA SER A 58 5.58 6.41 -14.19
C SER A 58 5.46 7.80 -13.58
N SER A 59 6.15 8.77 -14.17
CA SER A 59 6.04 10.18 -13.80
C SER A 59 5.75 10.99 -15.06
N PHE A 60 4.52 11.45 -15.17
CA PHE A 60 4.08 12.36 -16.22
C PHE A 60 4.28 13.81 -15.80
N MET A 61 4.76 14.64 -16.72
CA MET A 61 4.85 16.08 -16.57
C MET A 61 4.46 16.77 -17.88
N CYS A 62 3.59 17.77 -17.80
CA CYS A 62 3.22 18.61 -18.94
C CYS A 62 3.81 20.01 -18.80
N ASP A 63 4.71 20.38 -19.71
CA ASP A 63 5.34 21.71 -19.74
C ASP A 63 4.35 22.84 -20.11
N HIS A 64 3.22 22.50 -20.75
CA HIS A 64 2.23 23.49 -21.18
C HIS A 64 1.30 23.97 -20.06
N CYS A 65 0.91 23.07 -19.15
CA CYS A 65 -0.06 23.38 -18.07
C CYS A 65 0.48 23.15 -16.66
N GLY A 66 1.70 22.62 -16.52
CA GLY A 66 2.32 22.30 -15.24
C GLY A 66 1.69 21.09 -14.52
N TRP A 67 0.77 20.37 -15.17
CA TRP A 67 0.17 19.18 -14.58
C TRP A 67 1.19 18.03 -14.53
N SER A 68 1.39 17.47 -13.34
CA SER A 68 2.25 16.33 -13.10
C SER A 68 1.49 15.21 -12.41
N ASN A 69 1.76 13.96 -12.78
CA ASN A 69 1.16 12.79 -12.15
C ASN A 69 2.22 11.69 -11.98
N SER A 70 2.32 11.13 -10.79
CA SER A 70 3.23 10.00 -10.53
C SER A 70 2.43 8.79 -10.10
N GLU A 71 2.59 7.69 -10.82
CA GLU A 71 1.89 6.43 -10.56
C GLU A 71 2.90 5.29 -10.41
N VAL A 72 2.60 4.36 -9.49
CA VAL A 72 3.37 3.13 -9.32
C VAL A 72 2.49 1.97 -9.78
N GLN A 73 3.01 1.20 -10.73
CA GLN A 73 2.36 0.03 -11.31
C GLN A 73 3.21 -1.21 -11.05
N SER A 74 2.59 -2.35 -10.76
CA SER A 74 3.29 -3.61 -10.65
C SER A 74 3.33 -4.27 -12.04
N ALA A 75 4.54 -4.47 -12.60
CA ALA A 75 4.73 -5.18 -13.88
C ALA A 75 4.65 -6.71 -13.74
N GLY A 76 4.84 -7.22 -12.52
CA GLY A 76 4.74 -8.65 -12.26
C GLY A 76 3.33 -9.20 -12.48
N ARG A 77 3.23 -10.51 -12.74
CA ARG A 77 1.94 -11.22 -12.73
C ARG A 77 1.19 -10.88 -11.44
N ILE A 78 -0.06 -10.43 -11.63
CA ILE A 78 -1.09 -10.38 -10.60
C ILE A 78 -0.94 -11.63 -9.75
N GLN A 79 -0.79 -11.48 -8.43
CA GLN A 79 -0.62 -12.66 -7.56
C GLN A 79 -1.83 -13.57 -7.72
N GLU A 80 -1.62 -14.83 -8.07
CA GLU A 80 -2.69 -15.82 -8.29
C GLU A 80 -3.43 -16.14 -6.97
N GLN A 81 -2.83 -15.81 -5.83
CA GLN A 81 -3.32 -16.09 -4.49
C GLN A 81 -3.48 -14.78 -3.71
N GLY A 82 -4.51 -14.72 -2.86
CA GLY A 82 -4.66 -13.64 -1.90
C GLY A 82 -3.57 -13.68 -0.84
N VAL A 83 -3.22 -12.52 -0.29
CA VAL A 83 -2.17 -12.41 0.72
C VAL A 83 -2.79 -12.07 2.06
N ARG A 84 -2.28 -12.72 3.11
CA ARG A 84 -2.60 -12.36 4.49
C ARG A 84 -1.31 -11.95 5.22
N TYR A 85 -1.30 -10.73 5.71
CA TYR A 85 -0.27 -10.18 6.58
C TYR A 85 -0.76 -10.24 8.02
N THR A 86 0.04 -10.81 8.90
CA THR A 86 -0.21 -10.81 10.34
C THR A 86 0.98 -10.14 11.01
N LEU A 87 0.77 -8.96 11.59
CA LEU A 87 1.80 -8.20 12.27
C LEU A 87 1.48 -8.12 13.75
N ARG A 88 2.38 -8.62 14.59
CA ARG A 88 2.32 -8.39 16.04
C ARG A 88 3.08 -7.10 16.38
N VAL A 89 2.35 -6.10 16.82
CA VAL A 89 2.88 -4.80 17.26
C VAL A 89 3.26 -4.92 18.73
N SER A 90 4.53 -4.71 19.05
CA SER A 90 5.04 -4.81 20.42
C SER A 90 5.93 -3.65 20.84
N SER A 91 6.33 -2.81 19.88
CA SER A 91 7.21 -1.67 20.12
C SER A 91 6.71 -0.42 19.41
N MET A 92 7.08 0.76 19.91
CA MET A 92 6.78 2.03 19.23
C MET A 92 7.44 2.12 17.84
N GLN A 93 8.53 1.39 17.60
CA GLN A 93 9.15 1.30 16.28
C GLN A 93 8.23 0.63 15.26
N ASP A 94 7.39 -0.31 15.70
CA ASP A 94 6.43 -0.96 14.82
C ASP A 94 5.36 0.01 14.33
N MET A 95 4.98 1.01 15.13
CA MET A 95 3.99 2.04 14.77
C MET A 95 4.41 2.91 13.58
N ASN A 96 5.72 3.08 13.39
CA ASN A 96 6.31 3.84 12.28
C ASN A 96 6.45 3.02 10.99
N ARG A 97 6.04 1.75 10.97
CA ARG A 97 6.09 0.92 9.76
C ARG A 97 5.13 1.43 8.71
N GLU A 98 5.57 1.39 7.45
CA GLU A 98 4.77 1.80 6.30
C GLU A 98 3.82 0.68 5.88
N VAL A 99 2.59 1.04 5.63
CA VAL A 99 1.49 0.18 5.22
C VAL A 99 0.94 0.72 3.92
N VAL A 100 1.06 -0.08 2.88
CA VAL A 100 0.35 0.10 1.62
C VAL A 100 -0.97 -0.66 1.75
N LYS A 101 -2.05 0.06 2.05
CA LYS A 101 -3.39 -0.55 2.03
C LYS A 101 -3.96 -0.44 0.62
N ALA A 102 -4.44 -1.54 0.07
CA ALA A 102 -5.26 -1.54 -1.13
C ALA A 102 -6.73 -1.32 -0.80
N ASP A 103 -7.49 -0.88 -1.80
CA ASP A 103 -8.94 -0.72 -1.70
C ASP A 103 -9.67 -2.04 -1.37
N SER A 104 -9.23 -3.15 -1.95
CA SER A 104 -9.80 -4.48 -1.69
C SER A 104 -9.35 -5.14 -0.39
N ALA A 105 -8.44 -4.52 0.36
CA ALA A 105 -7.84 -5.14 1.53
C ALA A 105 -8.68 -4.90 2.79
N THR A 106 -8.94 -5.99 3.51
CA THR A 106 -9.59 -5.98 4.83
C THR A 106 -8.53 -5.86 5.91
N THR A 107 -8.73 -4.98 6.89
CA THR A 107 -7.84 -4.85 8.05
C THR A 107 -8.57 -5.23 9.31
N ARG A 108 -7.98 -6.08 10.16
CA ARG A 108 -8.58 -6.54 11.42
C ARG A 108 -7.62 -6.41 12.59
N ILE A 109 -8.15 -6.07 13.76
CA ILE A 109 -7.45 -6.13 15.04
C ILE A 109 -8.28 -7.04 15.95
N PRO A 110 -7.93 -8.34 16.05
CA PRO A 110 -8.71 -9.33 16.80
C PRO A 110 -8.89 -8.97 18.27
N GLU A 111 -7.90 -8.34 18.90
CA GLU A 111 -7.94 -7.98 20.32
C GLU A 111 -8.98 -6.90 20.64
N LEU A 112 -9.42 -6.13 19.65
CA LEU A 112 -10.45 -5.11 19.77
C LEU A 112 -11.75 -5.46 19.04
N ASP A 113 -11.85 -6.66 18.44
CA ASP A 113 -12.93 -7.03 17.51
C ASP A 113 -13.16 -5.95 16.43
N PHE A 114 -12.07 -5.31 16.00
CA PHE A 114 -12.12 -4.22 15.03
C PHE A 114 -11.89 -4.74 13.62
N GLU A 115 -12.72 -4.33 12.68
CA GLU A 115 -12.59 -4.66 11.27
C GLU A 115 -12.89 -3.46 10.37
N ILE A 116 -11.99 -3.23 9.41
CA ILE A 116 -12.22 -2.33 8.28
C ILE A 116 -12.48 -3.19 7.05
N PRO A 117 -13.72 -3.23 6.54
CA PRO A 117 -14.04 -4.03 5.36
C PRO A 117 -13.39 -3.46 4.10
N ALA A 118 -13.24 -4.32 3.09
CA ALA A 118 -12.82 -3.93 1.76
C ALA A 118 -13.72 -2.82 1.17
N PHE A 119 -13.13 -1.97 0.33
CA PHE A 119 -13.75 -0.85 -0.41
C PHE A 119 -14.31 0.30 0.45
N THR A 120 -14.18 0.23 1.78
CA THR A 120 -14.55 1.35 2.67
C THR A 120 -13.56 2.50 2.64
N GLN A 121 -12.30 2.20 2.32
CA GLN A 121 -11.20 3.17 2.29
C GLN A 121 -10.45 3.04 0.96
N LYS A 122 -10.10 4.18 0.36
CA LYS A 122 -9.26 4.20 -0.84
C LYS A 122 -7.86 3.68 -0.49
N GLY A 123 -7.24 3.00 -1.45
CA GLY A 123 -5.88 2.52 -1.29
C GLY A 123 -4.92 3.68 -1.01
N ALA A 124 -4.08 3.54 0.01
CA ALA A 124 -3.20 4.59 0.49
C ALA A 124 -1.91 4.01 1.08
N LEU A 125 -0.81 4.70 0.84
CA LEU A 125 0.43 4.57 1.62
C LEU A 125 0.26 5.39 2.90
N SER A 126 0.44 4.74 4.04
CA SER A 126 0.34 5.35 5.38
C SER A 126 1.28 4.63 6.33
N THR A 127 1.43 5.09 7.57
CA THR A 127 2.03 4.30 8.65
C THR A 127 0.95 3.51 9.41
N LEU A 128 1.34 2.54 10.25
CA LEU A 128 0.42 1.89 11.18
C LEU A 128 -0.26 2.89 12.10
N GLU A 129 0.50 3.84 12.65
CA GLU A 129 -0.06 4.94 13.44
C GLU A 129 -1.10 5.73 12.63
N GLY A 130 -0.74 6.13 11.40
CA GLY A 130 -1.65 6.88 10.53
C GLY A 130 -2.93 6.11 10.19
N LEU A 131 -2.88 4.79 10.13
CA LEU A 131 -4.07 3.95 9.91
C LEU A 131 -5.02 3.98 11.13
N ILE A 132 -4.46 3.91 12.34
CA ILE A 132 -5.22 4.00 13.59
C ILE A 132 -5.81 5.42 13.74
N ASP A 133 -5.01 6.46 13.50
CA ASP A 133 -5.47 7.85 13.59
C ASP A 133 -6.59 8.18 12.60
N ARG A 134 -6.50 7.68 11.36
CA ARG A 134 -7.58 7.81 10.38
C ARG A 134 -8.87 7.14 10.84
N THR A 135 -8.74 5.97 11.45
CA THR A 135 -9.89 5.25 12.02
C THR A 135 -10.54 6.04 13.15
N ILE A 136 -9.73 6.53 14.10
CA ILE A 136 -10.21 7.35 15.22
C ILE A 136 -10.92 8.59 14.69
N THR A 137 -10.30 9.31 13.75
CA THR A 137 -10.88 10.52 13.16
C THR A 137 -12.21 10.22 12.46
N GLY A 138 -12.30 9.10 11.73
CA GLY A 138 -13.54 8.69 11.07
C GLY A 138 -14.67 8.36 12.07
N LEU A 139 -14.34 7.71 13.19
CA LEU A 139 -15.32 7.44 14.24
C LEU A 139 -15.76 8.72 14.97
N GLU A 140 -14.82 9.62 15.28
CA GLU A 140 -15.08 10.90 15.96
C GLU A 140 -15.91 11.86 15.11
N GLN A 141 -15.73 11.88 13.79
CA GLN A 141 -16.51 12.74 12.88
C GLN A 141 -18.01 12.44 12.92
N GLU A 142 -18.41 11.18 13.10
CA GLU A 142 -19.82 10.79 13.14
C GLU A 142 -20.43 10.82 14.56
N GLN A 143 -19.61 11.02 15.61
CA GLN A 143 -20.08 11.07 17.00
C GLN A 143 -21.12 12.18 17.29
N PRO A 144 -21.02 13.41 16.76
CA PRO A 144 -22.02 14.46 17.03
C PRO A 144 -23.42 14.07 16.56
N VAL A 145 -23.52 13.42 15.41
CA VAL A 145 -24.79 12.93 14.85
C VAL A 145 -25.32 11.77 15.70
N ARG A 146 -24.44 10.82 16.07
CA ARG A 146 -24.81 9.67 16.90
C ARG A 146 -25.27 10.07 18.30
N LYS A 147 -24.68 11.11 18.91
CA LYS A 147 -25.13 11.65 20.21
C LYS A 147 -26.54 12.23 20.15
N ALA A 148 -26.96 12.74 19.00
CA ALA A 148 -28.31 13.26 18.80
C ALA A 148 -29.36 12.16 18.55
N THR A 149 -28.98 11.08 17.86
CA THR A 149 -29.89 9.97 17.53
C THR A 149 -29.95 8.90 18.62
N ASP A 150 -28.80 8.43 19.10
CA ASP A 150 -28.67 7.30 20.04
C ASP A 150 -27.51 7.52 21.04
N PRO A 151 -27.78 8.14 22.20
CA PRO A 151 -26.75 8.48 23.18
C PRO A 151 -26.10 7.24 23.83
N THR A 152 -26.81 6.12 23.92
CA THR A 152 -26.28 4.86 24.47
C THR A 152 -25.23 4.23 23.57
N LEU A 153 -25.41 4.32 22.24
CA LEU A 153 -24.46 3.83 21.24
C LEU A 153 -23.25 4.75 21.17
N ALA A 154 -23.45 6.06 21.26
CA ALA A 154 -22.37 7.04 21.29
C ALA A 154 -21.40 6.83 22.47
N ALA A 155 -21.92 6.45 23.65
CA ALA A 155 -21.08 6.15 24.82
C ALA A 155 -20.17 4.93 24.60
N LYS A 156 -20.71 3.86 23.98
CA LYS A 156 -19.91 2.65 23.66
C LYS A 156 -18.81 2.94 22.63
N ILE A 157 -19.08 3.84 21.68
CA ILE A 157 -18.10 4.26 20.67
C ILE A 157 -17.03 5.15 21.30
N ASP A 158 -17.40 6.05 22.22
CA ASP A 158 -16.42 6.86 22.97
C ASP A 158 -15.47 5.94 23.77
N GLU A 159 -15.98 4.92 24.48
CA GLU A 159 -15.15 3.92 25.16
C GLU A 159 -14.21 3.16 24.19
N PHE A 160 -14.68 2.87 22.98
CA PHE A 160 -13.90 2.19 21.96
C PHE A 160 -12.80 3.09 21.39
N ILE A 161 -13.08 4.37 21.16
CA ILE A 161 -12.09 5.36 20.74
C ILE A 161 -10.99 5.50 21.80
N GLU A 162 -11.35 5.49 23.10
CA GLU A 162 -10.35 5.49 24.17
C GLU A 162 -9.46 4.24 24.15
N LYS A 163 -10.03 3.06 23.88
CA LYS A 163 -9.24 1.83 23.70
C LYS A 163 -8.28 1.93 22.51
N MET A 164 -8.72 2.50 21.38
CA MET A 164 -7.85 2.72 20.22
C MET A 164 -6.73 3.73 20.52
N LYS A 165 -7.02 4.81 21.26
CA LYS A 165 -6.00 5.78 21.67
C LYS A 165 -4.93 5.13 22.56
N LYS A 166 -5.33 4.25 23.48
CA LYS A 166 -4.38 3.47 24.31
C LYS A 166 -3.48 2.53 23.51
N LEU A 167 -3.94 2.05 22.34
CA LEU A 167 -3.08 1.26 21.45
C LEU A 167 -1.91 2.07 20.88
N LYS A 168 -2.05 3.40 20.77
CA LYS A 168 -0.96 4.26 20.28
C LYS A 168 0.24 4.28 21.21
N ASP A 169 -0.01 4.18 22.52
CA ASP A 169 1.05 4.18 23.54
C ASP A 169 1.80 2.83 23.61
N VAL A 170 1.31 1.81 22.89
CA VAL A 170 1.88 0.46 22.83
C VAL A 170 2.05 -0.16 24.25
N GLU A 171 1.13 0.16 25.17
CA GLU A 171 1.14 -0.44 26.52
C GLU A 171 0.82 -1.94 26.48
N THR A 172 -0.05 -2.34 25.54
CA THR A 172 -0.40 -3.74 25.29
C THR A 172 -0.07 -4.13 23.86
N PRO A 173 0.64 -5.25 23.64
CA PRO A 173 0.89 -5.75 22.30
C PRO A 173 -0.41 -6.20 21.64
N PHE A 174 -0.60 -5.86 20.37
CA PHE A 174 -1.79 -6.21 19.59
C PHE A 174 -1.40 -6.75 18.22
N THR A 175 -2.35 -7.40 17.55
CA THR A 175 -2.13 -8.03 16.25
C THR A 175 -2.92 -7.31 15.19
N LEU A 176 -2.24 -6.84 14.15
CA LEU A 176 -2.88 -6.29 12.96
C LEU A 176 -2.87 -7.35 11.86
N VAL A 177 -4.04 -7.70 11.37
CA VAL A 177 -4.23 -8.67 10.27
C VAL A 177 -4.73 -7.92 9.04
N GLY A 178 -3.93 -7.90 7.97
CA GLY A 178 -4.34 -7.41 6.66
C GLY A 178 -4.60 -8.57 5.71
N ALA A 179 -5.81 -8.73 5.19
CA ALA A 179 -6.14 -9.76 4.22
C ALA A 179 -6.57 -9.12 2.90
N CYS A 180 -5.86 -9.43 1.83
CA CYS A 180 -6.23 -9.05 0.47
C CYS A 180 -6.74 -10.29 -0.27
N PRO A 181 -7.98 -10.27 -0.80
CA PRO A 181 -8.47 -11.35 -1.65
C PRO A 181 -7.66 -11.41 -2.96
N PRO A 182 -7.65 -12.57 -3.65
CA PRO A 182 -7.04 -12.72 -4.96
C PRO A 182 -7.69 -11.78 -6.00
N PRO A 183 -7.04 -11.57 -7.15
CA PRO A 183 -7.41 -10.60 -8.16
C PRO A 183 -8.86 -10.61 -8.66
N PRO A 184 -9.35 -9.46 -9.20
CA PRO A 184 -8.61 -8.45 -9.98
C PRO A 184 -8.07 -7.21 -9.22
N HIS A 185 -7.90 -7.27 -7.90
CA HIS A 185 -7.67 -6.07 -7.08
C HIS A 185 -6.19 -5.80 -6.72
N ARG A 186 -5.89 -4.53 -6.41
CA ARG A 186 -4.55 -4.00 -6.07
C ARG A 186 -4.01 -4.69 -4.80
N LEU A 187 -2.71 -4.96 -4.73
CA LEU A 187 -2.10 -5.61 -3.57
C LEU A 187 -1.95 -4.61 -2.41
N SER A 188 -2.38 -5.02 -1.21
CA SER A 188 -1.96 -4.36 0.03
C SER A 188 -0.67 -5.01 0.52
N GLU A 189 0.34 -4.26 0.93
CA GLU A 189 1.57 -4.79 1.53
C GLU A 189 2.01 -3.96 2.75
N VAL A 190 2.64 -4.60 3.74
CA VAL A 190 3.27 -3.91 4.88
C VAL A 190 4.79 -3.93 4.68
N VAL A 191 5.37 -2.74 4.53
CA VAL A 191 6.81 -2.52 4.35
C VAL A 191 7.41 -2.13 5.72
N PRO A 192 8.62 -2.57 6.12
CA PRO A 192 9.45 -3.67 5.66
C PRO A 192 9.51 -4.79 6.73
N ARG A 193 9.96 -5.99 6.35
CA ARG A 193 10.29 -7.14 7.24
C ARG A 193 9.18 -8.10 7.67
N PHE A 194 8.20 -8.41 6.84
CA PHE A 194 7.49 -9.70 7.03
C PHE A 194 7.33 -10.45 5.73
N SER A 195 7.73 -11.72 5.76
CA SER A 195 7.41 -12.69 4.72
C SER A 195 5.89 -12.87 4.70
N PRO A 196 5.21 -12.72 3.56
CA PRO A 196 3.80 -13.04 3.46
C PRO A 196 3.58 -14.53 3.74
N GLU A 197 2.62 -14.85 4.61
CA GLU A 197 2.12 -16.22 4.73
C GLU A 197 0.95 -16.42 3.75
N PRO A 198 0.88 -17.57 3.06
CA PRO A 198 -0.25 -17.86 2.16
C PRO A 198 -1.56 -17.88 2.96
N ALA A 199 -2.57 -17.15 2.47
CA ALA A 199 -3.88 -17.13 3.11
C ALA A 199 -4.53 -18.53 3.04
N PRO A 200 -5.22 -19.00 4.10
CA PRO A 200 -6.03 -20.21 4.00
C PRO A 200 -7.13 -20.03 2.93
N PRO A 201 -7.56 -21.10 2.26
CA PRO A 201 -8.63 -21.02 1.27
C PRO A 201 -9.90 -20.44 1.91
N PHE A 202 -10.50 -19.47 1.23
CA PHE A 202 -11.78 -18.88 1.64
C PHE A 202 -12.88 -19.97 1.59
N PRO A 203 -13.82 -19.99 2.56
CA PRO A 203 -14.98 -20.88 2.53
C PRO A 203 -15.99 -20.48 1.45
#